data_AF-A0A9X1LY22-F1
#
_entry.id   AF-A0A9X1LY22-F1
#
_cell.length_a   1.000
_cell.length_b   1.000
_cell.length_c   1.000
_cell.angle_alpha   90.00
_cell.angle_beta   90.00
_cell.angle_gamma   90.00
#
_symmetry.space_group_name_H-M   'P 1'
#
loop_
_entity.id
_entity.type
_entity.pdbx_description
1 polymer ?
#
loop_
_entity_poly.entity_id
_entity_poly.type
_entity_poly.pdbx_seq_one_letter_code
_entity_poly.pdbx_strand_id
1 'polypeptide(L)'
;MSGERILVVSEQLLRADAGIPPVLARILASVPGAEVLRAADVPAGTRAALITAARAKHSAREYDAVICHGFSLAYALASDESFAGRLVPFVYDAPGEDKLPFPGVRTKLGEIAQGSRFLLAADEDERSLLEAFVPASAGKVRIAGAAVFDDAGPATASAAPVAPAAPGAVARRVLLAGHDLKFTGELANHLQGHPGYTLSIDQWTSLHAHDEAASRRALADADTVICEWAGGNAVWYSQQVRPDQQLIIRLHGFEVRGDWLQDIKMDAVDTVVLVSEFFREQVLAATGWPREKTLVIPNMVDAKDFLRPKESGAEFRLGLAGMVPWFKRPDRALDILEALLEHDDRYSLHIRSRYPWEYDWFWNGRVGEQEAYREFFARLQADPRLRSRVAFEQFGPDMASWFRRIGFCLSPSHRETFHVAPLEGAASGAVPVLLDRPGAADIFDSRWVFQDPAAAAGFIHATATDPQALARESAAALDLAKTYDAAAVLPRWTNLLEAGRA
;
A
#
# COMPACT_ATOMS: atom_id res chain seq x y z
N MET A 1 -1.20 -34.13 -6.66
CA MET A 1 -0.76 -34.70 -5.38
C MET A 1 -1.81 -35.66 -4.78
N SER A 2 -2.77 -36.17 -5.57
CA SER A 2 -3.79 -37.10 -5.05
C SER A 2 -3.13 -38.43 -4.68
N GLY A 3 -3.34 -38.92 -3.45
CA GLY A 3 -2.76 -40.16 -2.93
C GLY A 3 -1.35 -40.02 -2.33
N GLU A 4 -0.75 -38.83 -2.33
CA GLU A 4 0.55 -38.57 -1.71
C GLU A 4 0.40 -38.29 -0.21
N ARG A 5 1.33 -38.76 0.63
CA ARG A 5 1.43 -38.35 2.03
C ARG A 5 2.12 -37.00 2.10
N ILE A 6 1.44 -36.01 2.66
CA ILE A 6 1.87 -34.62 2.57
C ILE A 6 2.10 -34.08 3.97
N LEU A 7 3.29 -33.53 4.20
CA LEU A 7 3.60 -32.75 5.41
C LEU A 7 3.47 -31.27 5.06
N VAL A 8 2.80 -30.49 5.90
CA VAL A 8 2.73 -29.03 5.77
C VAL A 8 3.50 -28.37 6.92
N VAL A 9 4.42 -27.49 6.57
CA VAL A 9 5.29 -26.73 7.49
C VAL A 9 5.10 -25.24 7.19
N SER A 10 4.94 -24.40 8.20
CA SER A 10 4.74 -22.96 7.98
C SER A 10 5.49 -22.14 9.01
N GLU A 11 6.14 -21.05 8.58
CA GLU A 11 6.73 -20.07 9.51
C GLU A 11 5.68 -19.41 10.41
N GLN A 12 4.40 -19.42 10.01
CA GLN A 12 3.33 -18.88 10.83
C GLN A 12 3.08 -19.72 12.09
N LEU A 13 3.56 -20.97 12.15
CA LEU A 13 3.54 -21.82 13.36
C LEU A 13 4.50 -21.31 14.45
N LEU A 14 5.43 -20.41 14.12
CA LEU A 14 6.33 -19.76 15.10
C LEU A 14 5.62 -18.68 15.93
N ARG A 15 4.37 -18.33 15.59
CA ARG A 15 3.56 -17.35 16.31
C ARG A 15 2.81 -18.08 17.43
N ALA A 16 3.14 -17.74 18.68
CA ALA A 16 2.85 -18.57 19.87
C ALA A 16 1.36 -18.87 20.14
N ASP A 17 0.40 -18.13 19.58
CA ASP A 17 -1.01 -18.19 20.00
C ASP A 17 -2.05 -18.37 18.88
N ALA A 18 -1.65 -18.67 17.64
CA ALA A 18 -2.60 -18.77 16.54
C ALA A 18 -2.92 -20.24 16.20
N GLY A 19 -4.21 -20.58 16.13
CA GLY A 19 -4.68 -21.77 15.43
C GLY A 19 -4.21 -21.81 13.97
N ILE A 20 -4.55 -22.87 13.24
CA ILE A 20 -4.18 -23.03 11.82
C ILE A 20 -4.57 -21.75 11.05
N PRO A 21 -3.60 -20.97 10.50
CA PRO A 21 -3.90 -19.73 9.80
C PRO A 21 -4.87 -19.96 8.63
N PRO A 22 -5.71 -18.98 8.24
CA PRO A 22 -6.72 -19.18 7.19
C PRO A 22 -6.16 -19.74 5.88
N VAL A 23 -5.00 -19.26 5.44
CA VAL A 23 -4.30 -19.77 4.26
C VAL A 23 -3.86 -21.23 4.42
N LEU A 24 -3.36 -21.60 5.61
CA LEU A 24 -2.97 -22.97 5.94
C LEU A 24 -4.21 -23.88 6.06
N ALA A 25 -5.32 -23.37 6.59
CA ALA A 25 -6.59 -24.09 6.68
C ALA A 25 -7.16 -24.38 5.29
N ARG A 26 -7.05 -23.44 4.35
CA ARG A 26 -7.45 -23.62 2.95
C ARG A 26 -6.54 -24.59 2.19
N ILE A 27 -5.22 -24.55 2.43
CA ILE A 27 -4.28 -25.56 1.90
C ILE A 27 -4.69 -26.97 2.38
N LEU A 28 -4.99 -27.11 3.68
CA LEU A 28 -5.41 -28.40 4.26
C LEU A 28 -6.76 -28.87 3.75
N ALA A 29 -7.71 -27.95 3.52
CA ALA A 29 -8.99 -28.28 2.88
C ALA A 29 -8.81 -28.74 1.43
N SER A 30 -7.81 -28.20 0.73
CA SER A 30 -7.50 -28.53 -0.68
C SER A 30 -6.67 -29.79 -0.85
N VAL A 31 -6.10 -30.31 0.24
CA VAL A 31 -5.23 -31.50 0.24
C VAL A 31 -5.68 -32.47 1.36
N PRO A 32 -6.78 -33.23 1.13
CA PRO A 32 -7.30 -34.17 2.12
C PRO A 32 -6.25 -35.21 2.54
N GLY A 33 -6.02 -35.36 3.85
CA GLY A 33 -5.03 -36.29 4.40
C GLY A 33 -3.62 -35.71 4.61
N ALA A 34 -3.40 -34.42 4.31
CA ALA A 34 -2.16 -33.74 4.67
C ALA A 34 -2.03 -33.58 6.20
N GLU A 35 -0.81 -33.78 6.70
CA GLU A 35 -0.47 -33.61 8.11
C GLU A 35 0.26 -32.28 8.32
N VAL A 36 -0.11 -31.55 9.36
CA VAL A 36 0.57 -30.31 9.74
C VAL A 36 1.62 -30.61 10.81
N LEU A 37 2.80 -29.99 10.70
CA LEU A 37 3.73 -29.93 11.82
C LEU A 37 3.12 -29.09 12.94
N ARG A 38 2.91 -29.65 14.13
CA ARG A 38 2.22 -28.91 15.19
C ARG A 38 3.19 -27.96 15.87
N ALA A 39 2.71 -26.81 16.33
CA ALA A 39 3.53 -25.86 17.09
C ALA A 39 4.16 -26.51 18.34
N ALA A 40 3.44 -27.43 19.00
CA ALA A 40 3.94 -28.20 20.14
C ALA A 40 5.16 -29.10 19.80
N ASP A 41 5.35 -29.45 18.53
CA ASP A 41 6.47 -30.28 18.06
C ASP A 41 7.71 -29.43 17.73
N VAL A 42 7.65 -28.09 17.90
CA VAL A 42 8.72 -27.13 17.55
C VAL A 42 9.31 -26.51 18.82
N PRO A 43 10.44 -27.01 19.34
CA PRO A 43 11.05 -26.48 20.55
C PRO A 43 11.46 -25.01 20.39
N ALA A 44 11.22 -24.15 21.39
CA ALA A 44 11.66 -22.75 21.41
C ALA A 44 11.09 -21.80 20.32
N GLY A 45 10.17 -22.24 19.46
CA GLY A 45 9.47 -21.33 18.51
C GLY A 45 10.40 -20.58 17.55
N THR A 46 11.57 -21.13 17.23
CA THR A 46 12.53 -20.55 16.28
C THR A 46 12.47 -21.25 14.93
N ARG A 47 12.89 -20.57 13.85
CA ARG A 47 13.02 -21.18 12.51
C ARG A 47 13.95 -22.40 12.50
N ALA A 48 15.07 -22.31 13.21
CA ALA A 48 16.02 -23.43 13.31
C ALA A 48 15.37 -24.67 13.95
N ALA A 49 14.55 -24.47 14.98
CA ALA A 49 13.79 -25.54 15.59
C ALA A 49 12.67 -26.07 14.70
N LEU A 50 12.02 -25.20 13.91
CA LEU A 50 11.00 -25.59 12.94
C LEU A 50 11.57 -26.50 11.85
N ILE A 51 12.76 -26.16 11.33
CA ILE A 51 13.49 -27.00 10.36
C ILE A 51 13.87 -28.33 11.01
N THR A 52 14.39 -28.31 12.23
CA THR A 52 14.77 -29.52 12.97
C THR A 52 13.57 -30.45 13.19
N ALA A 53 12.42 -29.88 13.59
CA ALA A 53 11.18 -30.61 13.82
C ALA A 53 10.59 -31.16 12.52
N ALA A 54 10.62 -30.38 11.43
CA ALA A 54 10.22 -30.85 10.10
C ALA A 54 11.08 -32.04 9.65
N ARG A 55 12.40 -31.98 9.87
CA ARG A 55 13.34 -33.07 9.54
C ARG A 55 13.04 -34.31 10.37
N ALA A 56 12.93 -34.16 11.68
CA ALA A 56 12.63 -35.27 12.58
C ALA A 56 11.30 -35.96 12.22
N LYS A 57 10.26 -35.18 11.91
CA LYS A 57 8.95 -35.71 11.51
C LYS A 57 9.02 -36.44 10.17
N HIS A 58 9.75 -35.90 9.20
CA HIS A 58 9.97 -36.54 7.91
C HIS A 58 10.81 -37.83 8.00
N SER A 59 11.81 -37.86 8.89
CA SER A 59 12.61 -39.07 9.14
C SER A 59 11.84 -40.15 9.89
N ALA A 60 10.95 -39.78 10.82
CA ALA A 60 10.11 -40.73 11.55
C ALA A 60 9.02 -41.36 10.66
N ARG A 61 8.56 -40.61 9.65
CA ARG A 61 7.57 -41.08 8.68
C ARG A 61 7.85 -40.40 7.34
N GLU A 62 8.22 -41.19 6.34
CA GLU A 62 8.47 -40.64 5.01
C GLU A 62 7.20 -40.00 4.43
N TYR A 63 7.31 -38.73 4.03
CA TYR A 63 6.27 -38.00 3.30
C TYR A 63 6.64 -37.90 1.82
N ASP A 64 5.65 -38.00 0.93
CA ASP A 64 5.84 -37.95 -0.51
C ASP A 64 5.98 -36.51 -1.03
N ALA A 65 5.44 -35.53 -0.30
CA ALA A 65 5.73 -34.12 -0.49
C ALA A 65 5.75 -33.33 0.84
N VAL A 66 6.53 -32.25 0.87
CA VAL A 66 6.58 -31.31 2.00
C VAL A 66 6.19 -29.93 1.49
N ILE A 67 4.96 -29.50 1.78
CA ILE A 67 4.52 -28.15 1.47
C ILE A 67 5.07 -27.20 2.53
N CYS A 68 5.78 -26.15 2.12
CA CYS A 68 6.26 -25.12 3.03
C CYS A 68 5.69 -23.74 2.69
N HIS A 69 5.28 -22.99 3.71
CA HIS A 69 4.80 -21.61 3.59
C HIS A 69 5.72 -20.67 4.37
N GLY A 70 6.29 -19.66 3.70
CA GLY A 70 7.35 -18.82 4.25
C GLY A 70 8.57 -18.70 3.33
N PHE A 71 8.87 -17.52 2.78
CA PHE A 71 10.02 -17.32 1.88
C PHE A 71 11.36 -17.75 2.50
N SER A 72 11.62 -17.36 3.75
CA SER A 72 12.87 -17.67 4.44
C SER A 72 12.98 -19.15 4.84
N LEU A 73 11.85 -19.80 5.14
CA LEU A 73 11.79 -21.23 5.42
C LEU A 73 11.99 -22.05 4.16
N ALA A 74 11.34 -21.67 3.05
CA ALA A 74 11.52 -22.31 1.76
C ALA A 74 13.00 -22.28 1.34
N TYR A 75 13.66 -21.13 1.53
CA TYR A 75 15.09 -20.98 1.27
C TYR A 75 15.95 -21.96 2.10
N ALA A 76 15.69 -22.04 3.40
CA ALA A 76 16.44 -22.92 4.29
C ALA A 76 16.20 -24.42 4.00
N LEU A 77 14.95 -24.80 3.72
CA LEU A 77 14.59 -26.20 3.42
C LEU A 77 15.08 -26.64 2.03
N ALA A 78 15.17 -25.74 1.06
CA ALA A 78 15.66 -26.06 -0.28
C ALA A 78 17.13 -26.50 -0.30
N SER A 79 17.92 -26.08 0.69
CA SER A 79 19.32 -26.47 0.86
C SER A 79 19.51 -27.70 1.76
N ASP A 80 18.43 -28.30 2.28
CA ASP A 80 18.48 -29.47 3.15
C ASP A 80 18.19 -30.74 2.34
N GLU A 81 19.21 -31.60 2.21
CA GLU A 81 19.14 -32.85 1.45
C GLU A 81 18.01 -33.79 1.90
N SER A 82 17.53 -33.66 3.15
CA SER A 82 16.43 -34.45 3.69
C SER A 82 15.11 -34.23 2.94
N PHE A 83 14.96 -33.10 2.22
CA PHE A 83 13.74 -32.74 1.49
C PHE A 83 13.93 -32.71 -0.04
N ALA A 84 15.10 -33.13 -0.52
CA ALA A 84 15.44 -33.10 -1.94
C ALA A 84 14.39 -33.85 -2.78
N GLY A 85 13.84 -33.18 -3.81
CA GLY A 85 12.82 -33.73 -4.69
C GLY A 85 11.42 -33.88 -4.09
N ARG A 86 11.22 -33.47 -2.83
CA ARG A 86 9.94 -33.56 -2.10
C ARG A 86 9.40 -32.19 -1.68
N LEU A 87 10.25 -31.17 -1.61
CA LEU A 87 9.86 -29.81 -1.22
C LEU A 87 8.92 -29.17 -2.26
N VAL A 88 7.80 -28.63 -1.79
CA VAL A 88 6.80 -27.89 -2.58
C VAL A 88 6.58 -26.54 -1.90
N PRO A 89 7.39 -25.51 -2.20
CA PRO A 89 7.25 -24.21 -1.57
C PRO A 89 6.03 -23.48 -2.13
N PHE A 90 5.26 -22.91 -1.21
CA PHE A 90 4.14 -22.03 -1.47
C PHE A 90 4.56 -20.63 -1.05
N VAL A 91 5.02 -19.86 -2.04
CA VAL A 91 5.76 -18.61 -1.82
C VAL A 91 4.85 -17.41 -1.98
N TYR A 92 3.64 -17.47 -1.43
CA TYR A 92 2.68 -16.36 -1.46
C TYR A 92 3.22 -15.08 -0.80
N ASP A 93 4.16 -15.24 0.13
CA ASP A 93 4.91 -14.19 0.81
C ASP A 93 6.29 -13.93 0.17
N ALA A 94 6.48 -14.37 -1.08
CA ALA A 94 7.61 -13.98 -1.89
C ALA A 94 7.72 -12.45 -1.97
N PRO A 95 8.93 -11.91 -2.09
CA PRO A 95 9.13 -10.55 -2.55
C PRO A 95 8.36 -10.36 -3.87
N GLY A 96 7.40 -9.43 -3.92
CA GLY A 96 6.55 -9.19 -5.10
C GLY A 96 7.34 -8.65 -6.31
N GLU A 97 6.62 -8.23 -7.35
CA GLU A 97 7.20 -7.65 -8.57
C GLU A 97 8.23 -6.55 -8.30
N ASP A 98 8.05 -5.79 -7.22
CA ASP A 98 8.94 -4.74 -6.77
C ASP A 98 10.34 -5.23 -6.36
N LYS A 99 10.48 -6.53 -6.10
CA LYS A 99 11.69 -7.14 -5.54
C LYS A 99 12.28 -8.27 -6.36
N LEU A 100 11.52 -8.88 -7.28
CA LEU A 100 12.01 -9.90 -8.22
C LEU A 100 13.16 -9.44 -9.14
N PRO A 101 13.35 -8.15 -9.48
CA PRO A 101 14.53 -7.70 -10.23
C PRO A 101 15.85 -7.71 -9.43
N PHE A 102 15.80 -7.73 -8.09
CA PHE A 102 17.02 -7.67 -7.28
C PHE A 102 17.81 -8.99 -7.38
N PRO A 103 19.11 -8.94 -7.74
CA PRO A 103 19.94 -10.14 -7.91
C PRO A 103 19.90 -11.09 -6.70
N GLY A 104 19.97 -10.56 -5.47
CA GLY A 104 19.95 -11.38 -4.26
C GLY A 104 18.63 -12.12 -4.02
N VAL A 105 17.50 -11.58 -4.46
CA VAL A 105 16.19 -12.25 -4.36
C VAL A 105 16.08 -13.34 -5.42
N ARG A 106 16.50 -13.05 -6.67
CA ARG A 106 16.51 -14.03 -7.77
C ARG A 106 17.41 -15.22 -7.49
N THR A 107 18.60 -14.98 -6.92
CA THR A 107 19.51 -16.05 -6.53
C THR A 107 18.84 -16.97 -5.52
N LYS A 108 18.22 -16.42 -4.46
CA LYS A 108 17.53 -17.21 -3.44
C LYS A 108 16.32 -17.96 -3.99
N LEU A 109 15.49 -17.33 -4.81
CA LEU A 109 14.37 -18.01 -5.49
C LEU A 109 14.86 -19.07 -6.47
N GLY A 110 15.99 -18.86 -7.13
CA GLY A 110 16.64 -19.83 -8.00
C GLY A 110 17.07 -21.07 -7.24
N GLU A 111 17.72 -20.89 -6.09
CA GLU A 111 18.11 -21.97 -5.18
C GLU A 111 16.88 -22.72 -4.64
N ILE A 112 15.82 -21.99 -4.26
CA ILE A 112 14.53 -22.59 -3.88
C ILE A 112 13.99 -23.45 -5.02
N ALA A 113 13.89 -22.92 -6.23
CA ALA A 113 13.34 -23.63 -7.37
C ALA A 113 14.17 -24.84 -7.81
N GLN A 114 15.49 -24.81 -7.60
CA GLN A 114 16.38 -25.95 -7.84
C GLN A 114 16.19 -27.07 -6.81
N GLY A 115 16.10 -26.72 -5.53
CA GLY A 115 15.88 -27.68 -4.43
C GLY A 115 14.45 -28.22 -4.32
N SER A 116 13.52 -27.63 -5.08
CA SER A 116 12.09 -27.96 -5.02
C SER A 116 11.63 -28.89 -6.13
N ARG A 117 10.62 -29.71 -5.81
CA ARG A 117 9.91 -30.57 -6.76
C ARG A 117 9.12 -29.75 -7.78
N PHE A 118 8.38 -28.76 -7.30
CA PHE A 118 7.69 -27.71 -8.05
C PHE A 118 7.25 -26.62 -7.06
N LEU A 119 7.00 -25.41 -7.54
CA LEU A 119 6.53 -24.28 -6.73
C LEU A 119 5.01 -24.14 -6.90
N LEU A 120 4.35 -23.64 -5.86
CA LEU A 120 2.96 -23.25 -5.91
C LEU A 120 2.86 -21.71 -5.95
N ALA A 121 2.22 -21.20 -7.01
CA ALA A 121 1.86 -19.80 -7.18
C ALA A 121 0.35 -19.60 -6.94
N ALA A 122 -0.05 -18.39 -6.56
CA ALA A 122 -1.44 -18.07 -6.28
C ALA A 122 -2.29 -17.97 -7.54
N ASP A 123 -1.73 -17.36 -8.56
CA ASP A 123 -2.37 -17.09 -9.83
C ASP A 123 -1.38 -17.16 -10.99
N GLU A 124 -1.92 -16.97 -12.19
CA GLU A 124 -1.17 -16.99 -13.43
C GLU A 124 -0.12 -15.87 -13.54
N ASP A 125 -0.35 -14.75 -12.85
CA ASP A 125 0.55 -13.61 -12.86
C ASP A 125 1.80 -13.93 -12.03
N GLU A 126 1.62 -14.43 -10.81
CA GLU A 126 2.73 -14.88 -9.95
C GLU A 126 3.53 -16.02 -10.60
N ARG A 127 2.86 -16.97 -11.27
CA ARG A 127 3.54 -18.00 -12.05
C ARG A 127 4.40 -17.40 -13.15
N SER A 128 3.81 -16.51 -13.94
CA SER A 128 4.49 -15.88 -15.08
C SER A 128 5.72 -15.09 -14.61
N LEU A 129 5.61 -14.37 -13.51
CA LEU A 129 6.69 -13.61 -12.90
C LEU A 129 7.82 -14.51 -12.38
N LEU A 130 7.50 -15.57 -11.65
CA LEU A 130 8.49 -16.51 -11.15
C LEU A 130 9.26 -17.14 -12.31
N GLU A 131 8.54 -17.65 -13.31
CA GLU A 131 9.18 -18.31 -14.47
C GLU A 131 9.98 -17.33 -15.33
N ALA A 132 9.59 -16.06 -15.40
CA ALA A 132 10.31 -15.03 -16.15
C ALA A 132 11.60 -14.55 -15.45
N PHE A 133 11.55 -14.31 -14.13
CA PHE A 133 12.68 -13.73 -13.38
C PHE A 133 13.59 -14.78 -12.73
N VAL A 134 13.13 -16.02 -12.62
CA VAL A 134 13.82 -17.12 -11.97
C VAL A 134 13.86 -18.31 -12.95
N PRO A 135 14.87 -18.40 -13.84
CA PRO A 135 14.93 -19.43 -14.88
C PRO A 135 14.83 -20.86 -14.37
N ALA A 136 15.30 -21.12 -13.14
CA ALA A 136 15.22 -22.44 -12.52
C ALA A 136 13.79 -22.89 -12.16
N SER A 137 12.83 -21.96 -12.15
CA SER A 137 11.41 -22.22 -11.88
C SER A 137 10.60 -22.51 -13.15
N ALA A 138 11.12 -22.20 -14.34
CA ALA A 138 10.41 -22.39 -15.60
C ALA A 138 9.91 -23.83 -15.79
N GLY A 139 8.62 -24.00 -16.07
CA GLY A 139 7.96 -25.30 -16.20
C GLY A 139 7.81 -26.08 -14.88
N LYS A 140 8.16 -25.47 -13.74
CA LYS A 140 8.03 -26.06 -12.40
C LYS A 140 7.06 -25.26 -11.52
N VAL A 141 6.37 -24.24 -12.00
CA VAL A 141 5.40 -23.50 -11.19
C VAL A 141 3.97 -23.98 -11.50
N ARG A 142 3.19 -24.22 -10.46
CA ARG A 142 1.80 -24.68 -10.54
C ARG A 142 0.88 -23.74 -9.79
N ILE A 143 -0.31 -23.49 -10.33
CA ILE A 143 -1.31 -22.65 -9.67
C ILE A 143 -1.98 -23.42 -8.53
N ALA A 144 -2.01 -22.83 -7.34
CA ALA A 144 -2.81 -23.29 -6.23
C ALA A 144 -4.29 -22.93 -6.50
N GLY A 145 -5.20 -23.90 -6.39
CA GLY A 145 -6.58 -23.75 -6.88
C GLY A 145 -7.35 -22.59 -6.24
N ALA A 146 -8.35 -22.04 -6.97
CA ALA A 146 -9.13 -20.85 -6.58
C ALA A 146 -9.69 -20.88 -5.14
N ALA A 147 -10.06 -22.05 -4.62
CA ALA A 147 -10.54 -22.22 -3.24
C ALA A 147 -9.50 -21.86 -2.15
N VAL A 148 -8.22 -21.70 -2.52
CA VAL A 148 -7.14 -21.26 -1.63
C VAL A 148 -7.12 -19.74 -1.45
N PHE A 149 -7.65 -18.97 -2.41
CA PHE A 149 -7.48 -17.51 -2.49
C PHE A 149 -8.77 -16.70 -2.67
N ASP A 150 -9.93 -17.35 -2.82
CA ASP A 150 -11.21 -16.65 -2.96
C ASP A 150 -11.62 -15.99 -1.62
N ASP A 151 -11.21 -14.74 -1.42
CA ASP A 151 -11.81 -13.81 -0.47
C ASP A 151 -12.92 -13.07 -1.22
N ALA A 152 -14.08 -13.71 -1.39
CA ALA A 152 -15.26 -13.03 -1.93
C ALA A 152 -15.53 -11.76 -1.12
N GLY A 153 -15.19 -10.61 -1.70
CA GLY A 153 -15.33 -9.29 -1.11
C GLY A 153 -16.78 -8.95 -0.76
N PRO A 154 -17.02 -7.92 0.07
CA PRO A 154 -18.38 -7.52 0.39
C PRO A 154 -19.11 -7.06 -0.87
N ALA A 155 -20.37 -7.50 -0.92
CA ALA A 155 -21.37 -7.31 -1.95
C ALA A 155 -21.33 -5.93 -2.66
N THR A 156 -21.47 -6.02 -3.98
CA THR A 156 -21.82 -4.95 -4.91
C THR A 156 -22.86 -3.98 -4.32
N ALA A 157 -22.41 -2.77 -4.00
CA ALA A 157 -23.31 -1.66 -3.71
C ALA A 157 -23.95 -1.19 -5.03
N SER A 158 -25.28 -1.30 -5.10
CA SER A 158 -26.13 -0.83 -6.20
C SER A 158 -25.74 0.58 -6.64
N ALA A 159 -25.30 0.71 -7.89
CA ALA A 159 -25.13 2.00 -8.57
C ALA A 159 -26.51 2.67 -8.75
N ALA A 160 -26.57 3.98 -8.52
CA ALA A 160 -27.70 4.79 -8.92
C ALA A 160 -27.71 4.95 -10.45
N PRO A 161 -28.87 5.09 -11.11
CA PRO A 161 -28.94 5.14 -12.56
C PRO A 161 -28.35 6.46 -13.08
N VAL A 162 -27.31 6.35 -13.90
CA VAL A 162 -26.73 7.46 -14.67
C VAL A 162 -27.52 7.62 -15.97
N ALA A 163 -27.81 8.87 -16.35
CA ALA A 163 -28.53 9.20 -17.57
C ALA A 163 -27.79 8.69 -18.83
N PRO A 164 -28.50 8.22 -19.86
CA PRO A 164 -27.88 7.72 -21.07
C PRO A 164 -27.17 8.83 -21.86
N ALA A 165 -25.98 8.51 -22.37
CA ALA A 165 -25.24 9.38 -23.27
C ALA A 165 -26.01 9.64 -24.57
N ALA A 166 -25.77 10.80 -25.19
CA ALA A 166 -26.35 11.17 -26.46
C ALA A 166 -25.98 10.15 -27.56
N PRO A 167 -26.91 9.75 -28.44
CA PRO A 167 -26.62 8.77 -29.49
C PRO A 167 -25.60 9.33 -30.50
N GLY A 168 -24.41 8.71 -30.59
CA GLY A 168 -23.43 8.98 -31.65
C GLY A 168 -21.98 9.26 -31.22
N ALA A 169 -21.66 9.38 -29.92
CA ALA A 169 -20.28 9.56 -29.47
C ALA A 169 -19.53 8.22 -29.45
N VAL A 170 -18.41 8.14 -30.17
CA VAL A 170 -17.46 7.03 -30.05
C VAL A 170 -16.82 7.10 -28.67
N ALA A 171 -16.81 6.00 -27.92
CA ALA A 171 -16.19 5.96 -26.60
C ALA A 171 -14.69 6.27 -26.72
N ARG A 172 -14.21 7.21 -25.90
CA ARG A 172 -12.81 7.62 -25.88
C ARG A 172 -11.96 6.56 -25.19
N ARG A 173 -10.89 6.12 -25.86
CA ARG A 173 -10.00 5.07 -25.36
C ARG A 173 -8.94 5.70 -24.46
N VAL A 174 -9.04 5.44 -23.17
CA VAL A 174 -8.13 5.96 -22.14
C VAL A 174 -7.20 4.83 -21.70
N LEU A 175 -5.90 5.08 -21.79
CA LEU A 175 -4.85 4.20 -21.29
C LEU A 175 -4.31 4.75 -19.99
N LEU A 176 -4.44 4.00 -18.91
CA LEU A 176 -3.81 4.30 -17.62
C LEU A 176 -2.49 3.52 -17.51
N ALA A 177 -1.37 4.22 -17.38
CA ALA A 177 -0.04 3.62 -17.37
C ALA A 177 0.74 3.98 -16.09
N GLY A 178 1.24 2.96 -15.39
CA GLY A 178 2.00 3.18 -14.15
C GLY A 178 2.37 1.89 -13.45
N HIS A 179 3.30 1.97 -12.50
CA HIS A 179 3.76 0.83 -11.71
C HIS A 179 2.96 0.65 -10.40
N ASP A 180 2.35 1.72 -9.90
CA ASP A 180 1.53 1.72 -8.69
C ASP A 180 0.29 2.57 -8.96
N LEU A 181 -0.88 1.93 -9.07
CA LEU A 181 -2.13 2.58 -9.46
C LEU A 181 -3.04 2.88 -8.26
N LYS A 182 -2.52 2.85 -7.03
CA LYS A 182 -3.33 2.95 -5.80
C LYS A 182 -4.12 4.25 -5.64
N PHE A 183 -3.69 5.35 -6.27
CA PHE A 183 -4.40 6.64 -6.23
C PHE A 183 -5.32 6.88 -7.41
N THR A 184 -5.48 5.88 -8.28
CA THR A 184 -6.34 5.92 -9.48
C THR A 184 -7.48 4.93 -9.44
N GLY A 185 -7.66 4.15 -8.36
CA GLY A 185 -8.77 3.19 -8.24
C GLY A 185 -10.12 3.83 -8.56
N GLU A 186 -10.39 5.00 -8.00
CA GLU A 186 -11.70 5.64 -8.12
C GLU A 186 -11.90 6.24 -9.51
N LEU A 187 -10.81 6.71 -10.12
CA LEU A 187 -10.79 7.14 -11.51
C LEU A 187 -11.01 5.95 -12.45
N ALA A 188 -10.33 4.83 -12.23
CA ALA A 188 -10.46 3.63 -13.05
C ALA A 188 -11.88 3.06 -12.99
N ASN A 189 -12.46 2.96 -11.79
CA ASN A 189 -13.85 2.53 -11.59
C ASN A 189 -14.84 3.46 -12.30
N HIS A 190 -14.64 4.78 -12.19
CA HIS A 190 -15.46 5.76 -12.89
C HIS A 190 -15.38 5.62 -14.42
N LEU A 191 -14.18 5.49 -14.97
CA LEU A 191 -13.97 5.33 -16.41
C LEU A 191 -14.54 4.01 -16.94
N GLN A 192 -14.40 2.91 -16.21
CA GLN A 192 -14.99 1.61 -16.57
C GLN A 192 -16.52 1.63 -16.54
N GLY A 193 -17.11 2.35 -15.60
CA GLY A 193 -18.56 2.47 -15.45
C GLY A 193 -19.23 3.47 -16.39
N HIS A 194 -18.45 4.31 -17.09
CA HIS A 194 -18.97 5.42 -17.88
C HIS A 194 -18.99 5.08 -19.39
N PRO A 195 -20.15 5.17 -20.06
CA PRO A 195 -20.31 4.70 -21.45
C PRO A 195 -19.50 5.50 -22.49
N GLY A 196 -19.05 6.70 -22.11
CA GLY A 196 -18.20 7.55 -22.95
C GLY A 196 -16.72 7.14 -23.00
N TYR A 197 -16.29 6.14 -22.24
CA TYR A 197 -14.89 5.74 -22.13
C TYR A 197 -14.68 4.24 -22.33
N THR A 198 -13.49 3.86 -22.78
CA THR A 198 -12.96 2.51 -22.72
C THR A 198 -11.60 2.57 -22.05
N LEU A 199 -11.44 1.89 -20.91
CA LEU A 199 -10.21 1.90 -20.12
C LEU A 199 -9.34 0.69 -20.47
N SER A 200 -8.07 0.95 -20.78
CA SER A 200 -7.00 -0.06 -20.78
C SER A 200 -5.93 0.33 -19.74
N ILE A 201 -5.21 -0.68 -19.24
CA ILE A 201 -4.16 -0.48 -18.24
C ILE A 201 -2.85 -1.00 -18.81
N ASP A 202 -1.82 -0.17 -18.77
CA ASP A 202 -0.42 -0.58 -18.98
C ASP A 202 0.28 -0.63 -17.61
N GLN A 203 0.29 -1.82 -17.01
CA GLN A 203 0.88 -2.05 -15.69
C GLN A 203 2.40 -2.24 -15.83
N TRP A 204 3.16 -1.27 -15.32
CA TRP A 204 4.62 -1.32 -15.32
C TRP A 204 5.11 -2.18 -14.15
N THR A 205 6.19 -2.94 -14.35
CA THR A 205 6.74 -3.83 -13.30
C THR A 205 7.52 -3.07 -12.23
N SER A 206 8.03 -1.88 -12.57
CA SER A 206 8.63 -0.95 -11.61
C SER A 206 8.58 0.47 -12.18
N LEU A 207 9.05 1.44 -11.40
CA LEU A 207 9.10 2.85 -11.81
C LEU A 207 9.75 3.08 -13.19
N HIS A 208 10.70 2.23 -13.60
CA HIS A 208 11.45 2.38 -14.87
C HIS A 208 11.45 1.13 -15.76
N ALA A 209 10.71 0.08 -15.41
CA ALA A 209 10.70 -1.18 -16.17
C ALA A 209 9.29 -1.54 -16.64
N HIS A 210 9.19 -1.94 -17.91
CA HIS A 210 7.94 -2.32 -18.58
C HIS A 210 8.20 -3.26 -19.76
N ASP A 211 7.14 -3.90 -20.27
CA ASP A 211 7.17 -4.56 -21.57
C ASP A 211 6.89 -3.53 -22.67
N GLU A 212 7.96 -3.07 -23.33
CA GLU A 212 7.86 -2.07 -24.38
C GLU A 212 6.93 -2.50 -25.54
N ALA A 213 6.89 -3.79 -25.88
CA ALA A 213 6.01 -4.28 -26.93
C ALA A 213 4.53 -4.21 -26.50
N ALA A 214 4.24 -4.48 -25.23
CA ALA A 214 2.90 -4.30 -24.67
C ALA A 214 2.50 -2.82 -24.63
N SER A 215 3.37 -1.94 -24.11
CA SER A 215 3.10 -0.49 -24.07
C SER A 215 2.87 0.10 -25.46
N ARG A 216 3.60 -0.37 -26.50
CA ARG A 216 3.36 0.03 -27.89
C ARG A 216 2.00 -0.41 -28.42
N ARG A 217 1.56 -1.64 -28.11
CA ARG A 217 0.23 -2.12 -28.49
C ARG A 217 -0.88 -1.32 -27.80
N ALA A 218 -0.74 -1.10 -26.48
CA ALA A 218 -1.69 -0.30 -25.71
C ALA A 218 -1.76 1.14 -26.22
N LEU A 219 -0.60 1.75 -26.52
CA LEU A 219 -0.53 3.10 -27.08
C LEU A 219 -1.16 3.19 -28.48
N ALA A 220 -1.07 2.17 -29.32
CA ALA A 220 -1.67 2.19 -30.65
C ALA A 220 -3.21 2.33 -30.59
N ASP A 221 -3.83 1.77 -29.55
CA ASP A 221 -5.28 1.76 -29.35
C ASP A 221 -5.79 2.90 -28.43
N ALA A 222 -4.91 3.75 -27.89
CA ALA A 222 -5.30 4.83 -26.99
C ALA A 222 -5.57 6.15 -27.73
N ASP A 223 -6.59 6.89 -27.30
CA ASP A 223 -6.79 8.31 -27.65
C ASP A 223 -6.16 9.22 -26.59
N THR A 224 -6.07 8.74 -25.34
CA THR A 224 -5.52 9.48 -24.20
C THR A 224 -4.70 8.55 -23.33
N VAL A 225 -3.52 9.00 -22.92
CA VAL A 225 -2.63 8.30 -21.98
C VAL A 225 -2.56 9.10 -20.69
N ILE A 226 -2.82 8.45 -19.56
CA ILE A 226 -2.61 8.98 -18.21
C ILE A 226 -1.44 8.23 -17.59
N CYS A 227 -0.31 8.90 -17.37
CA CYS A 227 0.81 8.35 -16.64
C CYS A 227 0.63 8.63 -15.14
N GLU A 228 0.37 7.58 -14.35
CA GLU A 228 0.31 7.65 -12.90
C GLU A 228 1.71 7.47 -12.30
N TRP A 229 2.11 8.42 -11.45
CA TRP A 229 3.50 8.70 -11.06
C TRP A 229 4.36 9.10 -12.26
N ALA A 230 5.01 10.26 -12.21
CA ALA A 230 5.93 10.68 -13.28
C ALA A 230 7.28 9.95 -13.18
N GLY A 231 7.30 8.68 -13.56
CA GLY A 231 8.48 7.82 -13.62
C GLY A 231 9.01 7.63 -15.04
N GLY A 232 9.53 6.43 -15.32
CA GLY A 232 9.93 6.02 -16.67
C GLY A 232 8.77 5.95 -17.65
N ASN A 233 7.54 5.72 -17.17
CA ASN A 233 6.31 5.78 -17.97
C ASN A 233 6.14 7.15 -18.62
N ALA A 234 6.18 8.22 -17.83
CA ALA A 234 6.06 9.59 -18.31
C ALA A 234 7.15 9.93 -19.34
N VAL A 235 8.40 9.52 -19.08
CA VAL A 235 9.51 9.70 -20.02
C VAL A 235 9.23 8.98 -21.33
N TRP A 236 8.94 7.67 -21.27
CA TRP A 236 8.73 6.85 -22.45
C TRP A 236 7.53 7.33 -23.27
N TYR A 237 6.36 7.51 -22.65
CA TYR A 237 5.16 7.97 -23.34
C TYR A 237 5.33 9.35 -23.96
N SER A 238 5.99 10.31 -23.29
CA SER A 238 6.28 11.62 -23.88
C SER A 238 7.12 11.56 -25.17
N GLN A 239 7.84 10.45 -25.39
CA GLN A 239 8.66 10.22 -26.56
C GLN A 239 7.94 9.41 -27.65
N GLN A 240 6.84 8.71 -27.32
CA GLN A 240 6.16 7.78 -28.22
C GLN A 240 4.76 8.24 -28.65
N VAL A 241 4.09 9.12 -27.89
CA VAL A 241 2.73 9.59 -28.23
C VAL A 241 2.70 10.26 -29.61
N ARG A 242 1.63 9.98 -30.35
CA ARG A 242 1.38 10.57 -31.67
C ARG A 242 0.71 11.94 -31.54
N PRO A 243 0.74 12.79 -32.58
CA PRO A 243 0.11 14.11 -32.54
C PRO A 243 -1.43 14.10 -32.34
N ASP A 244 -2.10 12.99 -32.61
CA ASP A 244 -3.55 12.81 -32.38
C ASP A 244 -3.89 12.39 -30.94
N GLN A 245 -2.89 12.04 -30.12
CA GLN A 245 -3.09 11.50 -28.78
C GLN A 245 -2.86 12.56 -27.70
N GLN A 246 -3.66 12.50 -26.65
CA GLN A 246 -3.47 13.33 -25.46
C GLN A 246 -2.58 12.60 -24.44
N LEU A 247 -1.60 13.30 -23.87
CA LEU A 247 -0.75 12.82 -22.79
C LEU A 247 -0.96 13.64 -21.51
N ILE A 248 -1.44 12.97 -20.47
CA ILE A 248 -1.61 13.48 -19.12
C ILE A 248 -0.61 12.79 -18.21
N ILE A 249 0.11 13.54 -17.38
CA ILE A 249 1.06 12.98 -16.40
C ILE A 249 0.65 13.44 -15.00
N ARG A 250 0.57 12.54 -14.03
CA ARG A 250 0.26 12.89 -12.64
C ARG A 250 1.47 12.68 -11.72
N LEU A 251 1.73 13.65 -10.84
CA LEU A 251 2.82 13.59 -9.85
C LEU A 251 2.28 13.60 -8.42
N HIS A 252 3.00 12.93 -7.51
CA HIS A 252 2.60 12.78 -6.11
C HIS A 252 3.62 13.28 -5.08
N GLY A 253 4.90 13.39 -5.42
CA GLY A 253 5.88 14.08 -4.57
C GLY A 253 7.33 13.66 -4.74
N PHE A 254 7.61 12.35 -4.71
CA PHE A 254 9.01 11.92 -4.73
C PHE A 254 9.66 12.19 -6.10
N GLU A 255 8.86 12.17 -7.16
CA GLU A 255 9.25 12.31 -8.55
C GLU A 255 9.99 13.63 -8.79
N VAL A 256 9.65 14.70 -8.06
CA VAL A 256 10.27 16.03 -8.20
C VAL A 256 11.79 16.05 -7.99
N ARG A 257 12.33 14.99 -7.37
CA ARG A 257 13.77 14.79 -7.12
C ARG A 257 14.38 13.73 -8.02
N GLY A 258 13.62 13.18 -8.96
CA GLY A 258 14.08 12.17 -9.89
C GLY A 258 14.81 12.82 -11.06
N ASP A 259 16.05 12.39 -11.30
CA ASP A 259 16.86 12.91 -12.41
C ASP A 259 16.20 12.67 -13.77
N TRP A 260 15.31 11.70 -13.90
CA TRP A 260 14.60 11.39 -15.15
C TRP A 260 13.53 12.42 -15.55
N LEU A 261 13.09 13.31 -14.65
CA LEU A 261 12.05 14.29 -14.99
C LEU A 261 12.46 15.21 -16.15
N GLN A 262 13.75 15.51 -16.26
CA GLN A 262 14.29 16.32 -17.35
C GLN A 262 14.22 15.64 -18.73
N ASP A 263 14.04 14.32 -18.76
CA ASP A 263 13.93 13.53 -19.99
C ASP A 263 12.50 13.48 -20.54
N ILE A 264 11.53 14.02 -19.81
CA ILE A 264 10.14 14.16 -20.26
C ILE A 264 10.09 15.27 -21.32
N LYS A 265 9.62 14.91 -22.53
CA LYS A 265 9.40 15.87 -23.62
C LYS A 265 8.14 16.69 -23.34
N MET A 266 8.31 17.79 -22.61
CA MET A 266 7.20 18.64 -22.14
C MET A 266 6.32 19.19 -23.28
N ASP A 267 6.86 19.34 -24.50
CA ASP A 267 6.09 19.73 -25.69
C ASP A 267 5.01 18.70 -26.06
N ALA A 268 5.27 17.41 -25.84
CA ALA A 268 4.33 16.32 -26.09
C ALA A 268 3.29 16.14 -24.96
N VAL A 269 3.52 16.74 -23.80
CA VAL A 269 2.62 16.65 -22.65
C VAL A 269 1.54 17.72 -22.76
N ASP A 270 0.28 17.32 -22.65
CA ASP A 270 -0.86 18.24 -22.70
C ASP A 270 -1.21 18.77 -21.31
N THR A 271 -1.16 17.91 -20.29
CA THR A 271 -1.43 18.34 -18.91
C THR A 271 -0.61 17.57 -17.89
N VAL A 272 -0.04 18.31 -16.94
CA VAL A 272 0.58 17.78 -15.73
C VAL A 272 -0.38 17.98 -14.56
N VAL A 273 -0.92 16.89 -14.03
CA VAL A 273 -1.83 16.87 -12.90
C VAL A 273 -1.05 16.79 -11.59
N LEU A 274 -1.37 17.71 -10.67
CA LEU A 274 -0.66 17.89 -9.40
C LEU A 274 -1.66 17.81 -8.23
N VAL A 275 -1.25 17.20 -7.12
CA VAL A 275 -2.18 16.88 -6.02
C VAL A 275 -2.53 18.07 -5.12
N SER A 276 -1.75 19.15 -5.13
CA SER A 276 -2.01 20.38 -4.36
C SER A 276 -1.35 21.60 -5.01
N GLU A 277 -1.82 22.81 -4.71
CA GLU A 277 -1.18 24.04 -5.20
C GLU A 277 0.24 24.20 -4.62
N PHE A 278 0.44 23.95 -3.33
CA PHE A 278 1.79 23.87 -2.75
C PHE A 278 2.73 22.95 -3.52
N PHE A 279 2.27 21.75 -3.88
CA PHE A 279 3.10 20.82 -4.64
C PHE A 279 3.31 21.28 -6.08
N ARG A 280 2.33 21.96 -6.68
CA ARG A 280 2.49 22.58 -8.00
C ARG A 280 3.60 23.62 -8.00
N GLU A 281 3.66 24.49 -6.99
CA GLU A 281 4.75 25.47 -6.88
C GLU A 281 6.12 24.80 -6.76
N GLN A 282 6.22 23.68 -6.02
CA GLN A 282 7.48 22.92 -5.95
C GLN A 282 7.89 22.33 -7.29
N VAL A 283 6.95 21.74 -8.03
CA VAL A 283 7.24 21.15 -9.34
C VAL A 283 7.68 22.23 -10.32
N LEU A 284 6.95 23.35 -10.40
CA LEU A 284 7.31 24.46 -11.30
C LEU A 284 8.68 25.06 -10.96
N ALA A 285 8.99 25.21 -9.67
CA ALA A 285 10.30 25.69 -9.24
C ALA A 285 11.44 24.72 -9.58
N ALA A 286 11.18 23.40 -9.51
CA ALA A 286 12.18 22.37 -9.78
C ALA A 286 12.41 22.12 -11.28
N THR A 287 11.37 22.21 -12.11
CA THR A 287 11.43 21.80 -13.53
C THR A 287 11.41 22.97 -14.50
N GLY A 288 10.92 24.15 -14.10
CA GLY A 288 10.68 25.26 -15.01
C GLY A 288 9.59 25.00 -16.06
N TRP A 289 8.75 23.97 -15.87
CA TRP A 289 7.69 23.64 -16.81
C TRP A 289 6.65 24.76 -16.95
N PRO A 290 5.94 24.85 -18.11
CA PRO A 290 4.95 25.90 -18.32
C PRO A 290 3.76 25.74 -17.37
N ARG A 291 3.41 26.81 -16.63
CA ARG A 291 2.31 26.78 -15.65
C ARG A 291 0.97 26.48 -16.30
N GLU A 292 0.75 26.97 -17.51
CA GLU A 292 -0.44 26.75 -18.32
C GLU A 292 -0.67 25.27 -18.69
N LYS A 293 0.39 24.46 -18.69
CA LYS A 293 0.30 22.99 -18.87
C LYS A 293 0.07 22.23 -17.57
N THR A 294 -0.14 22.92 -16.44
CA THR A 294 -0.34 22.28 -15.14
C THR A 294 -1.76 22.49 -14.62
N LEU A 295 -2.33 21.45 -14.01
CA LEU A 295 -3.65 21.47 -13.41
C LEU A 295 -3.58 20.80 -12.03
N VAL A 296 -4.20 21.40 -11.01
CA VAL A 296 -4.35 20.72 -9.72
C VAL A 296 -5.59 19.85 -9.76
N ILE A 297 -5.46 18.56 -9.46
CA ILE A 297 -6.57 17.66 -9.14
C ILE A 297 -6.12 16.83 -7.92
N PRO A 298 -6.78 16.98 -6.76
CA PRO A 298 -6.31 16.37 -5.52
C PRO A 298 -6.45 14.84 -5.53
N ASN A 299 -5.83 14.20 -4.53
CA ASN A 299 -6.18 12.81 -4.23
C ASN A 299 -7.62 12.73 -3.73
N MET A 300 -8.25 11.60 -4.00
CA MET A 300 -9.65 11.33 -3.65
C MET A 300 -9.71 10.52 -2.36
N VAL A 301 -10.81 10.68 -1.64
CA VAL A 301 -11.23 9.78 -0.56
C VAL A 301 -12.62 9.24 -0.88
N ASP A 302 -12.88 7.96 -0.59
CA ASP A 302 -14.24 7.43 -0.59
C ASP A 302 -14.91 7.78 0.74
N ALA A 303 -15.47 8.98 0.87
CA ALA A 303 -15.99 9.44 2.15
C ALA A 303 -17.12 8.54 2.67
N LYS A 304 -17.85 7.87 1.76
CA LYS A 304 -18.91 6.93 2.11
C LYS A 304 -18.36 5.69 2.80
N ASP A 305 -17.21 5.17 2.35
CA ASP A 305 -16.60 4.00 2.98
C ASP A 305 -16.10 4.31 4.41
N PHE A 306 -15.52 5.49 4.61
CA PHE A 306 -15.01 5.92 5.92
C PHE A 306 -16.10 6.34 6.91
N LEU A 307 -17.26 6.80 6.43
CA LEU A 307 -18.37 7.27 7.28
C LEU A 307 -19.06 6.11 8.00
N ARG A 308 -18.43 5.65 9.09
CA ARG A 308 -18.89 4.56 9.96
C ARG A 308 -18.99 5.07 11.41
N PRO A 309 -19.92 4.52 12.22
CA PRO A 309 -20.02 4.89 13.63
C PRO A 309 -18.69 4.67 14.38
N LYS A 310 -18.26 5.71 15.12
CA LYS A 310 -17.12 5.64 16.03
C LYS A 310 -17.36 4.63 17.15
N GLU A 311 -16.30 3.96 17.57
CA GLU A 311 -16.30 3.13 18.76
C GLU A 311 -16.23 3.99 20.03
N SER A 312 -16.75 3.47 21.13
CA SER A 312 -16.62 4.11 22.44
C SER A 312 -15.15 4.31 22.81
N GLY A 313 -14.81 5.51 23.31
CA GLY A 313 -13.46 5.89 23.68
C GLY A 313 -12.56 6.33 22.52
N ALA A 314 -13.10 6.46 21.30
CA ALA A 314 -12.35 7.00 20.16
C ALA A 314 -11.80 8.40 20.45
N GLU A 315 -12.51 9.22 21.23
CA GLU A 315 -12.11 10.56 21.66
C GLU A 315 -10.80 10.60 22.48
N PHE A 316 -10.33 9.46 22.99
CA PHE A 316 -9.03 9.34 23.67
C PHE A 316 -7.97 8.62 22.82
N ARG A 317 -8.24 8.36 21.54
CA ARG A 317 -7.33 7.60 20.66
C ARG A 317 -6.80 8.46 19.53
N LEU A 318 -5.47 8.58 19.49
CA LEU A 318 -4.71 9.24 18.45
C LEU A 318 -4.30 8.20 17.39
N GLY A 319 -4.48 8.52 16.12
CA GLY A 319 -4.06 7.67 15.01
C GLY A 319 -2.90 8.27 14.23
N LEU A 320 -1.87 7.47 13.95
CA LEU A 320 -0.78 7.80 13.02
C LEU A 320 -0.70 6.73 11.94
N ALA A 321 -1.02 7.08 10.69
CA ALA A 321 -0.96 6.15 9.56
C ALA A 321 0.37 6.29 8.82
N GLY A 322 1.23 5.27 8.99
CA GLY A 322 2.57 5.24 8.44
C GLY A 322 3.57 6.04 9.29
N MET A 323 4.69 5.40 9.64
CA MET A 323 5.80 6.04 10.36
C MET A 323 7.08 6.16 9.50
N VAL A 324 7.05 5.65 8.26
CA VAL A 324 8.19 5.58 7.33
C VAL A 324 7.91 6.44 6.11
N PRO A 325 8.88 7.26 5.63
CA PRO A 325 10.23 7.55 6.19
C PRO A 325 10.24 8.36 7.50
N TRP A 326 11.43 8.64 8.06
CA TRP A 326 11.59 9.40 9.32
C TRP A 326 10.98 10.81 9.25
N PHE A 327 10.79 11.34 8.03
CA PHE A 327 10.10 12.60 7.88
C PHE A 327 8.66 12.64 8.36
N LYS A 328 8.05 11.46 8.58
CA LYS A 328 6.74 11.32 9.21
C LYS A 328 6.74 11.56 10.72
N ARG A 329 7.93 11.70 11.32
CA ARG A 329 8.15 12.16 12.71
C ARG A 329 7.29 11.45 13.77
N PRO A 330 7.38 10.11 13.88
CA PRO A 330 6.67 9.38 14.92
C PRO A 330 7.13 9.77 16.34
N ASP A 331 8.34 10.32 16.49
CA ASP A 331 8.86 10.91 17.72
C ASP A 331 7.99 12.05 18.24
N ARG A 332 7.54 12.95 17.36
CA ARG A 332 6.66 14.06 17.72
C ARG A 332 5.26 13.60 18.11
N ALA A 333 4.80 12.46 17.58
CA ALA A 333 3.55 11.86 18.04
C ALA A 333 3.66 11.38 19.50
N LEU A 334 4.85 10.92 19.94
CA LEU A 334 5.09 10.62 21.35
C LEU A 334 5.11 11.87 22.21
N ASP A 335 5.66 12.98 21.73
CA ASP A 335 5.63 14.25 22.47
C ASP A 335 4.19 14.72 22.72
N ILE A 336 3.30 14.57 21.72
CA ILE A 336 1.86 14.87 21.87
C ILE A 336 1.23 13.93 22.91
N LEU A 337 1.49 12.61 22.80
CA LEU A 337 0.94 11.63 23.75
C LEU A 337 1.43 11.89 25.18
N GLU A 338 2.71 12.16 25.38
CA GLU A 338 3.31 12.43 26.68
C GLU A 338 2.64 13.64 27.34
N ALA A 339 2.47 14.74 26.60
CA ALA A 339 1.77 15.92 27.09
C ALA A 339 0.30 15.62 27.45
N LEU A 340 -0.40 14.82 26.66
CA LEU A 340 -1.78 14.41 26.95
C LEU A 340 -1.89 13.52 28.21
N LEU A 341 -0.92 12.64 28.43
CA LEU A 341 -0.87 11.75 29.59
C LEU A 341 -0.58 12.49 30.92
N GLU A 342 -0.19 13.77 30.88
CA GLU A 342 -0.16 14.63 32.07
C GLU A 342 -1.57 15.08 32.50
N HIS A 343 -2.54 15.04 31.58
CA HIS A 343 -3.92 15.49 31.83
C HIS A 343 -4.89 14.34 32.08
N ASP A 344 -4.80 13.28 31.27
CA ASP A 344 -5.71 12.14 31.34
C ASP A 344 -4.99 10.87 30.92
N ASP A 345 -5.05 9.83 31.75
CA ASP A 345 -4.34 8.59 31.47
C ASP A 345 -5.03 7.75 30.38
N ARG A 346 -6.26 8.06 29.97
CA ARG A 346 -7.00 7.31 28.94
C ARG A 346 -6.41 7.43 27.54
N TYR A 347 -5.60 8.45 27.27
CA TYR A 347 -5.05 8.69 25.93
C TYR A 347 -4.15 7.54 25.46
N SER A 348 -4.29 7.15 24.19
CA SER A 348 -3.41 6.18 23.55
C SER A 348 -3.08 6.57 22.11
N LEU A 349 -1.87 6.22 21.66
CA LEU A 349 -1.42 6.40 20.29
C LEU A 349 -1.44 5.06 19.55
N HIS A 350 -2.15 5.04 18.44
CA HIS A 350 -2.29 3.89 17.54
C HIS A 350 -1.51 4.18 16.27
N ILE A 351 -0.42 3.45 16.04
CA ILE A 351 0.42 3.62 14.86
C ILE A 351 0.19 2.45 13.91
N ARG A 352 -0.48 2.71 12.79
CA ARG A 352 -0.72 1.72 11.74
C ARG A 352 0.33 1.88 10.64
N SER A 353 1.33 1.01 10.62
CA SER A 353 2.47 1.13 9.70
C SER A 353 3.19 -0.21 9.54
N ARG A 354 3.94 -0.35 8.44
CA ARG A 354 5.08 -1.27 8.43
C ARG A 354 6.22 -0.67 9.25
N TYR A 355 7.07 -1.51 9.80
CA TYR A 355 8.30 -1.13 10.46
C TYR A 355 9.38 -0.73 9.45
N PRO A 356 10.32 0.15 9.82
CA PRO A 356 11.36 0.61 8.91
C PRO A 356 12.27 -0.53 8.40
N TRP A 357 12.53 -1.57 9.21
CA TRP A 357 13.33 -2.74 8.81
C TRP A 357 12.59 -3.73 7.89
N GLU A 358 11.28 -3.58 7.69
CA GLU A 358 10.53 -4.38 6.69
C GLU A 358 10.75 -3.86 5.26
N TYR A 359 11.41 -2.71 5.11
CA TYR A 359 11.80 -2.11 3.85
C TYR A 359 13.32 -2.20 3.68
N ASP A 360 13.84 -3.27 3.07
CA ASP A 360 15.29 -3.50 2.92
C ASP A 360 16.04 -2.31 2.28
N TRP A 361 15.47 -1.69 1.24
CA TRP A 361 16.05 -0.52 0.57
C TRP A 361 16.13 0.70 1.50
N PHE A 362 15.19 0.83 2.43
CA PHE A 362 15.11 1.94 3.36
C PHE A 362 16.06 1.69 4.53
N TRP A 363 15.95 0.53 5.17
CA TRP A 363 16.77 0.19 6.33
C TRP A 363 18.24 0.17 5.95
N ASN A 364 18.64 -0.58 4.92
CA ASN A 364 20.05 -0.71 4.57
C ASN A 364 20.61 0.51 3.81
N GLY A 365 19.74 1.33 3.20
CA GLY A 365 20.14 2.49 2.40
C GLY A 365 20.19 3.83 3.15
N ARG A 366 19.67 3.90 4.39
CA ARG A 366 19.50 5.17 5.12
C ARG A 366 19.99 5.10 6.57
N VAL A 367 21.29 4.90 6.75
CA VAL A 367 21.94 4.75 8.07
C VAL A 367 21.56 5.87 9.06
N GLY A 368 21.51 7.13 8.61
CA GLY A 368 21.13 8.25 9.47
C GLY A 368 19.69 8.21 9.97
N GLU A 369 18.75 7.65 9.20
CA GLU A 369 17.36 7.47 9.65
C GLU A 369 17.24 6.26 10.59
N GLN A 370 18.10 5.24 10.48
CA GLN A 370 18.08 4.09 11.40
C GLN A 370 18.28 4.51 12.86
N GLU A 371 19.24 5.41 13.13
CA GLU A 371 19.54 5.84 14.49
C GLU A 371 18.35 6.57 15.11
N ALA A 372 17.67 7.42 14.34
CA ALA A 372 16.48 8.11 14.80
C ALA A 372 15.34 7.14 15.18
N TYR A 373 15.16 6.04 14.42
CA TYR A 373 14.22 4.99 14.82
C TYR A 373 14.69 4.22 16.06
N ARG A 374 15.99 3.95 16.21
CA ARG A 374 16.53 3.30 17.42
C ARG A 374 16.27 4.14 18.65
N GLU A 375 16.51 5.44 18.58
CA GLU A 375 16.20 6.38 19.66
C GLU A 375 14.71 6.40 19.99
N PHE A 376 13.85 6.43 18.97
CA PHE A 376 12.39 6.35 19.14
C PHE A 376 11.94 5.09 19.88
N PHE A 377 12.42 3.91 19.47
CA PHE A 377 12.08 2.65 20.14
C PHE A 377 12.74 2.53 21.52
N ALA A 378 13.95 3.06 21.71
CA ALA A 378 14.61 3.09 23.01
C ALA A 378 13.84 3.97 24.01
N ARG A 379 13.35 5.15 23.58
CA ARG A 379 12.47 6.01 24.40
C ARG A 379 11.20 5.27 24.81
N LEU A 380 10.52 4.61 23.86
CA LEU A 380 9.34 3.80 24.16
C LEU A 380 9.63 2.66 25.13
N GLN A 381 10.79 2.02 25.03
CA GLN A 381 11.17 0.95 25.95
C GLN A 381 11.46 1.47 27.36
N ALA A 382 12.10 2.64 27.47
CA ALA A 382 12.56 3.22 28.72
C ALA A 382 11.43 3.83 29.57
N ASP A 383 10.33 4.27 28.95
CA ASP A 383 9.18 4.86 29.66
C ASP A 383 7.96 3.92 29.70
N PRO A 384 7.64 3.30 30.87
CA PRO A 384 6.46 2.47 31.03
C PRO A 384 5.12 3.19 30.80
N ARG A 385 5.03 4.52 31.04
CA ARG A 385 3.81 5.30 30.78
C ARG A 385 3.53 5.34 29.28
N LEU A 386 4.53 5.67 28.46
CA LEU A 386 4.38 5.65 26.99
C LEU A 386 4.20 4.23 26.46
N ARG A 387 5.01 3.27 26.92
CA ARG A 387 4.97 1.88 26.44
C ARG A 387 3.61 1.22 26.57
N SER A 388 2.89 1.52 27.66
CA SER A 388 1.55 0.97 27.92
C SER A 388 0.44 1.67 27.15
N ARG A 389 0.73 2.79 26.47
CA ARG A 389 -0.23 3.65 25.77
C ARG A 389 0.03 3.76 24.26
N VAL A 390 1.02 3.05 23.73
CA VAL A 390 1.32 3.00 22.29
C VAL A 390 1.02 1.61 21.74
N ALA A 391 0.17 1.55 20.72
CA ALA A 391 -0.18 0.34 20.00
C ALA A 391 0.38 0.40 18.57
N PHE A 392 1.22 -0.57 18.21
CA PHE A 392 1.64 -0.79 16.83
C PHE A 392 0.65 -1.74 16.16
N GLU A 393 -0.05 -1.23 15.16
CA GLU A 393 -1.08 -1.96 14.45
C GLU A 393 -0.60 -2.43 13.08
N GLN A 394 -1.05 -3.63 12.69
CA GLN A 394 -0.68 -4.24 11.42
C GLN A 394 -1.07 -3.33 10.26
N PHE A 395 -0.12 -3.13 9.35
CA PHE A 395 -0.37 -2.49 8.07
C PHE A 395 -1.41 -3.28 7.26
N GLY A 396 -2.41 -2.61 6.69
CA GLY A 396 -3.42 -3.26 5.86
C GLY A 396 -4.44 -2.27 5.29
N PRO A 397 -5.17 -2.69 4.23
CA PRO A 397 -5.99 -1.79 3.41
C PRO A 397 -7.29 -1.33 4.08
N ASP A 398 -7.79 -2.05 5.10
CA ASP A 398 -9.03 -1.67 5.81
C ASP A 398 -8.79 -0.51 6.79
N MET A 399 -8.61 0.69 6.22
CA MET A 399 -8.43 1.94 6.95
C MET A 399 -9.75 2.44 7.54
N ALA A 400 -10.87 2.25 6.85
CA ALA A 400 -12.19 2.67 7.31
C ALA A 400 -12.59 1.99 8.64
N SER A 401 -12.33 0.68 8.81
CA SER A 401 -12.54 0.03 10.12
C SER A 401 -11.58 0.55 11.18
N TRP A 402 -10.32 0.79 10.83
CA TRP A 402 -9.33 1.32 11.77
C TRP A 402 -9.76 2.68 12.33
N PHE A 403 -10.22 3.58 11.47
CA PHE A 403 -10.62 4.92 11.86
C PHE A 403 -11.89 4.98 12.72
N ARG A 404 -12.69 3.91 12.83
CA ARG A 404 -13.78 3.85 13.82
C ARG A 404 -13.25 4.02 15.25
N ARG A 405 -12.01 3.59 15.50
CA ARG A 405 -11.36 3.67 16.80
C ARG A 405 -10.62 4.97 17.04
N ILE A 406 -10.43 5.80 16.03
CA ILE A 406 -9.55 6.96 16.10
C ILE A 406 -10.40 8.22 16.18
N GLY A 407 -10.19 9.03 17.22
CA GLY A 407 -10.83 10.33 17.39
C GLY A 407 -10.02 11.46 16.79
N PHE A 408 -8.69 11.36 16.81
CA PHE A 408 -7.78 12.38 16.29
C PHE A 408 -6.75 11.74 15.36
N CYS A 409 -6.61 12.24 14.13
CA CYS A 409 -5.61 11.74 13.17
C CYS A 409 -4.41 12.69 13.11
N LEU A 410 -3.24 12.20 13.54
CA LEU A 410 -2.02 12.97 13.62
C LEU A 410 -1.29 13.03 12.27
N SER A 411 -0.77 14.21 11.94
CA SER A 411 0.24 14.43 10.92
C SER A 411 1.37 15.28 11.50
N PRO A 412 2.29 14.67 12.25
CA PRO A 412 3.43 15.37 12.82
C PRO A 412 4.60 15.57 11.83
N SER A 413 4.43 15.10 10.59
CA SER A 413 5.41 15.12 9.51
C SER A 413 6.04 16.49 9.31
N HIS A 414 7.33 16.54 8.95
CA HIS A 414 7.99 17.79 8.57
C HIS A 414 7.80 18.17 7.10
N ARG A 415 7.42 17.19 6.27
CA ARG A 415 7.20 17.39 4.83
C ARG A 415 6.15 16.41 4.34
N GLU A 416 5.16 16.92 3.62
CA GLU A 416 4.19 16.15 2.84
C GLU A 416 3.78 16.99 1.63
N THR A 417 3.29 16.33 0.57
CA THR A 417 2.67 17.01 -0.59
C THR A 417 1.18 17.17 -0.39
N PHE A 418 0.48 16.08 -0.06
CA PHE A 418 -0.96 16.06 0.18
C PHE A 418 -1.33 15.49 1.55
N HIS A 419 -0.65 14.42 1.98
CA HIS A 419 -0.97 13.61 3.16
C HIS A 419 -2.43 13.14 3.21
N VAL A 420 -2.70 11.99 2.58
CA VAL A 420 -4.06 11.43 2.47
C VAL A 420 -4.63 10.97 3.82
N ALA A 421 -3.80 10.47 4.73
CA ALA A 421 -4.29 9.85 5.97
C ALA A 421 -5.10 10.78 6.89
N PRO A 422 -4.71 12.04 7.18
CA PRO A 422 -5.56 12.95 7.94
C PRO A 422 -6.88 13.28 7.23
N LEU A 423 -6.92 13.24 5.90
CA LEU A 423 -8.15 13.42 5.13
C LEU A 423 -9.08 12.19 5.21
N GLU A 424 -8.52 10.97 5.13
CA GLU A 424 -9.26 9.73 5.43
C GLU A 424 -9.80 9.72 6.87
N GLY A 425 -8.99 10.20 7.81
CA GLY A 425 -9.41 10.45 9.18
C GLY A 425 -10.59 11.42 9.24
N ALA A 426 -10.49 12.55 8.54
CA ALA A 426 -11.56 13.54 8.45
C ALA A 426 -12.85 12.95 7.87
N ALA A 427 -12.75 12.11 6.83
CA ALA A 427 -13.88 11.41 6.21
C ALA A 427 -14.59 10.43 7.16
N SER A 428 -13.88 9.91 8.16
CA SER A 428 -14.46 9.10 9.23
C SER A 428 -15.02 9.92 10.40
N GLY A 429 -14.84 11.25 10.39
CA GLY A 429 -15.14 12.14 11.52
C GLY A 429 -14.05 12.18 12.60
N ALA A 430 -12.85 11.64 12.34
CA ALA A 430 -11.69 11.91 13.20
C ALA A 430 -11.16 13.32 12.92
N VAL A 431 -10.82 14.06 13.97
CA VAL A 431 -10.35 15.44 13.87
C VAL A 431 -8.88 15.43 13.39
N PRO A 432 -8.53 16.12 12.29
CA PRO A 432 -7.16 16.27 11.86
C PRO A 432 -6.34 17.04 12.90
N VAL A 433 -5.09 16.63 13.13
CA VAL A 433 -4.13 17.34 13.98
C VAL A 433 -2.79 17.34 13.28
N LEU A 434 -2.44 18.47 12.67
CA LEU A 434 -1.22 18.64 11.90
C LEU A 434 -0.24 19.50 12.69
N LEU A 435 1.04 19.12 12.69
CA LEU A 435 2.08 20.06 13.07
C LEU A 435 2.44 20.94 11.88
N ASP A 436 2.73 22.20 12.17
CA ASP A 436 2.95 23.23 11.15
C ASP A 436 4.10 22.83 10.23
N ARG A 437 3.81 22.93 8.93
CA ARG A 437 4.73 22.65 7.84
C ARG A 437 4.22 23.34 6.57
N PRO A 438 5.13 23.63 5.63
CA PRO A 438 4.73 24.12 4.31
C PRO A 438 3.64 23.23 3.66
N GLY A 439 2.61 23.89 3.10
CA GLY A 439 1.49 23.26 2.41
C GLY A 439 0.46 22.54 3.30
N ALA A 440 0.54 22.61 4.63
CA ALA A 440 -0.50 22.06 5.50
C ALA A 440 -1.81 22.86 5.38
N ALA A 441 -1.71 24.19 5.46
CA ALA A 441 -2.85 25.10 5.40
C ALA A 441 -3.50 25.22 4.01
N ASP A 442 -2.87 24.69 2.97
CA ASP A 442 -3.42 24.61 1.61
C ASP A 442 -4.53 23.56 1.49
N ILE A 443 -4.53 22.57 2.38
CA ILE A 443 -5.42 21.40 2.34
C ILE A 443 -6.31 21.36 3.58
N PHE A 444 -5.75 21.69 4.75
CA PHE A 444 -6.45 21.62 6.03
C PHE A 444 -6.72 23.02 6.56
N ASP A 445 -7.85 23.21 7.23
CA ASP A 445 -8.15 24.47 7.92
C ASP A 445 -7.07 24.75 8.98
N SER A 446 -6.59 26.00 9.02
CA SER A 446 -5.61 26.49 9.98
C SER A 446 -5.92 26.15 11.45
N ARG A 447 -7.19 25.93 11.81
CA ARG A 447 -7.61 25.50 13.15
C ARG A 447 -7.00 24.17 13.60
N TRP A 448 -6.57 23.33 12.66
CA TRP A 448 -5.97 22.02 12.91
C TRP A 448 -4.46 21.99 12.69
N VAL A 449 -3.83 23.16 12.47
CA VAL A 449 -2.39 23.29 12.22
C VAL A 449 -1.72 23.95 13.42
N PHE A 450 -0.86 23.20 14.10
CA PHE A 450 -0.28 23.58 15.39
C PHE A 450 1.23 23.78 15.29
N GLN A 451 1.74 24.80 15.95
CA GLN A 451 3.16 25.16 15.90
C GLN A 451 4.07 24.10 16.55
N ASP A 452 3.58 23.40 17.57
CA ASP A 452 4.34 22.40 18.31
C ASP A 452 3.44 21.30 18.93
N PRO A 453 4.02 20.19 19.41
CA PRO A 453 3.30 19.12 20.08
C PRO A 453 2.45 19.55 21.29
N ALA A 454 2.89 20.55 22.06
CA ALA A 454 2.20 20.98 23.27
C ALA A 454 0.89 21.72 22.93
N ALA A 455 0.92 22.59 21.92
CA ALA A 455 -0.27 23.26 21.40
C ALA A 455 -1.28 22.25 20.83
N ALA A 456 -0.80 21.26 20.07
CA ALA A 456 -1.62 20.17 19.56
C ALA A 456 -2.28 19.36 20.69
N ALA A 457 -1.51 19.00 21.72
CA ALA A 457 -2.03 18.28 22.90
C ALA A 457 -3.09 19.10 23.66
N GLY A 458 -2.85 20.40 23.84
CA GLY A 458 -3.83 21.30 24.48
C GLY A 458 -5.16 21.35 23.71
N PHE A 459 -5.10 21.46 22.38
CA PHE A 459 -6.30 21.39 21.53
C PHE A 459 -7.03 20.05 21.62
N ILE A 460 -6.29 18.93 21.52
CA ILE A 460 -6.87 17.58 21.64
C ILE A 460 -7.57 17.43 22.98
N HIS A 461 -6.92 17.83 24.08
CA HIS A 461 -7.49 17.69 25.42
C HIS A 461 -8.76 18.53 25.62
N ALA A 462 -8.73 19.80 25.21
CA ALA A 462 -9.89 20.68 25.28
C ALA A 462 -11.07 20.16 24.43
N THR A 463 -10.77 19.60 23.25
CA THR A 463 -11.79 19.08 22.33
C THR A 463 -12.37 17.76 22.83
N ALA A 464 -11.53 16.83 23.29
CA ALA A 464 -11.96 15.50 23.74
C ALA A 464 -12.82 15.56 25.03
N THR A 465 -12.60 16.56 25.89
CA THR A 465 -13.31 16.70 27.16
C THR A 465 -14.62 17.49 27.08
N ASP A 466 -14.88 18.18 25.96
CA ASP A 466 -16.16 18.82 25.65
C ASP A 466 -16.85 18.09 24.47
N PRO A 467 -17.90 17.29 24.73
CA PRO A 467 -18.63 16.58 23.69
C PRO A 467 -19.18 17.50 22.58
N GLN A 468 -19.53 18.74 22.90
CA GLN A 468 -19.99 19.70 21.89
C GLN A 468 -18.83 20.21 21.04
N ALA A 469 -17.65 20.44 21.62
CA ALA A 469 -16.45 20.78 20.85
C ALA A 469 -16.06 19.64 19.91
N LEU A 470 -16.00 18.41 20.42
CA LEU A 470 -15.71 17.24 19.59
C LEU A 470 -16.70 17.09 18.43
N ALA A 471 -18.00 17.25 18.69
CA ALA A 471 -19.01 17.17 17.64
C ALA A 471 -18.84 18.27 16.58
N ARG A 472 -18.50 19.50 16.98
CA ARG A 472 -18.23 20.61 16.05
C ARG A 472 -17.00 20.34 15.19
N GLU A 473 -15.89 19.91 15.79
CA GLU A 473 -14.65 19.64 15.05
C GLU A 473 -14.80 18.41 14.13
N SER A 474 -15.50 17.37 14.58
CA SER A 474 -15.82 16.20 13.77
C SER A 474 -16.71 16.56 12.56
N ALA A 475 -17.72 17.42 12.75
CA ALA A 475 -18.57 17.90 11.66
C ALA A 475 -17.77 18.74 10.64
N ALA A 476 -16.90 19.64 11.12
CA ALA A 476 -16.02 20.41 10.24
C ALA A 476 -15.06 19.51 9.46
N ALA A 477 -14.53 18.44 10.08
CA ALA A 477 -13.67 17.47 9.41
C ALA A 477 -14.42 16.72 8.30
N LEU A 478 -15.66 16.30 8.56
CA LEU A 478 -16.53 15.68 7.55
C LEU A 478 -16.83 16.64 6.39
N ASP A 479 -17.05 17.92 6.68
CA ASP A 479 -17.29 18.93 5.64
C ASP A 479 -16.04 19.18 4.78
N LEU A 480 -14.84 19.19 5.36
CA LEU A 480 -13.60 19.22 4.61
C LEU A 480 -13.51 17.99 3.68
N ALA A 481 -13.73 16.79 4.22
CA ALA A 481 -13.60 15.55 3.48
C ALA A 481 -14.49 15.49 2.23
N LYS A 482 -15.70 16.06 2.27
CA LYS A 482 -16.62 16.15 1.11
C LYS A 482 -16.01 16.89 -0.08
N THR A 483 -15.12 17.86 0.15
CA THR A 483 -14.46 18.60 -0.94
C THR A 483 -13.45 17.75 -1.72
N TYR A 484 -13.00 16.66 -1.11
CA TYR A 484 -12.05 15.70 -1.68
C TYR A 484 -12.69 14.33 -1.95
N ASP A 485 -14.01 14.21 -1.73
CA ASP A 485 -14.74 12.98 -2.03
C ASP A 485 -14.66 12.68 -3.53
N ALA A 486 -14.63 11.40 -3.89
CA ALA A 486 -14.60 10.96 -5.29
C ALA A 486 -15.70 11.64 -6.12
N ALA A 487 -16.92 11.81 -5.61
CA ALA A 487 -18.01 12.47 -6.33
C ALA A 487 -17.75 13.96 -6.62
N ALA A 488 -16.96 14.64 -5.78
CA ALA A 488 -16.58 16.04 -5.98
C ALA A 488 -15.37 16.19 -6.93
N VAL A 489 -14.45 15.22 -6.93
CA VAL A 489 -13.18 15.31 -7.67
C VAL A 489 -13.27 14.69 -9.07
N LEU A 490 -13.99 13.57 -9.25
CA LEU A 490 -14.14 12.88 -10.54
C LEU A 490 -14.64 13.78 -11.69
N PRO A 491 -15.57 14.73 -11.50
CA PRO A 491 -15.95 15.67 -12.56
C PRO A 491 -14.78 16.48 -13.11
N ARG A 492 -13.75 16.77 -12.30
CA ARG A 492 -12.54 17.49 -12.77
C ARG A 492 -11.71 16.62 -13.72
N TRP A 493 -11.64 15.33 -13.46
CA TRP A 493 -11.00 14.36 -14.36
C TRP A 493 -11.79 14.21 -15.65
N THR A 494 -13.11 14.07 -15.57
CA THR A 494 -13.99 14.03 -16.75
C THR A 494 -13.80 15.26 -17.63
N ASN A 495 -13.83 16.47 -17.03
CA ASN A 495 -13.62 17.72 -17.77
C ASN A 495 -12.23 17.78 -18.43
N LEU A 496 -11.18 17.30 -17.75
CA LEU A 496 -9.83 17.24 -18.32
C LEU A 496 -9.77 16.30 -19.55
N LEU A 497 -10.43 15.14 -19.45
CA LEU A 497 -10.51 14.19 -20.56
C LEU A 497 -11.33 14.76 -21.71
N GLU A 498 -12.45 15.43 -21.44
CA GLU A 498 -13.32 16.00 -22.47
C GLU A 498 -12.72 17.23 -23.17
N ALA A 499 -11.94 18.06 -22.45
CA ALA A 499 -11.26 19.22 -23.02
C ALA A 499 -10.34 18.85 -24.20
N GLY A 500 -9.83 17.61 -24.22
CA GLY A 500 -8.99 17.13 -25.31
C GLY A 500 -7.61 17.77 -25.34
N ARG A 501 -6.97 17.67 -26.50
CA ARG A 501 -5.63 18.23 -26.71
C ARG A 501 -5.70 19.76 -26.80
N ALA A 502 -4.83 20.47 -26.08
CA ALA A 502 -4.74 21.92 -26.07
C ALA A 502 -4.04 22.48 -27.32
#